data_AF-U9SJB7-F1
#
_entry.id   AF-U9SJB7-F1
#
_cell.length_a   1.000
_cell.length_b   1.000
_cell.length_c   1.000
_cell.angle_alpha   90.00
_cell.angle_beta   90.00
_cell.angle_gamma   90.00
#
_symmetry.space_group_name_H-M   'P 1'
#
loop_
_entity.id
_entity.type
_entity.pdbx_description
1 polymer ?
#
loop_
_entity_poly.entity_id
_entity_poly.type
_entity_poly.pdbx_seq_one_letter_code
_entity_poly.pdbx_strand_id
1 'polypeptide(L)'
;LQVILDEGHIMCTKSSKQSIAACNLDAERRWILTGTPIMNELNDMYSLIKFLRFTPFDNFETWNTIFNNKTMKFKNNNNSRLNDLRNLMKTVCLRRTKDMKFNEHPIVCLPPINFYTHKIKFKTDEKKIYDKMESDTKEQFRSWKESRNGDLKNNYVTFLEMLLRLRQICNHTQLLCKRQ
;
A
#
# COMPACT_ATOMS: atom_id res chain seq x y z
N LEU A 1 -11.75 28.45 9.02
CA LEU A 1 -11.97 27.67 7.76
C LEU A 1 -11.74 26.18 8.01
N GLN A 2 -12.46 25.30 7.31
CA GLN A 2 -12.34 23.84 7.41
C GLN A 2 -11.89 23.23 6.08
N VAL A 3 -10.93 22.29 6.14
CA VAL A 3 -10.50 21.47 4.99
C VAL A 3 -10.73 20.00 5.33
N ILE A 4 -11.31 19.27 4.39
CA ILE A 4 -11.58 17.84 4.50
C ILE A 4 -10.92 17.14 3.32
N LEU A 5 -10.08 16.15 3.61
CA LEU A 5 -9.52 15.26 2.60
C LEU A 5 -10.32 13.97 2.56
N ASP A 6 -10.89 13.66 1.40
CA ASP A 6 -11.44 12.33 1.14
C ASP A 6 -10.37 11.44 0.51
N GLU A 7 -10.39 10.16 0.85
CA GLU A 7 -9.35 9.18 0.55
C GLU A 7 -7.93 9.69 0.87
N GLY A 8 -7.75 10.21 2.09
CA GLY A 8 -6.51 10.89 2.50
C GLY A 8 -5.22 10.08 2.36
N HIS A 9 -5.32 8.75 2.19
CA HIS A 9 -4.17 7.90 1.90
C HIS A 9 -3.45 8.26 0.58
N ILE A 10 -4.11 8.98 -0.32
CA ILE A 10 -3.52 9.53 -1.56
C ILE A 10 -2.34 10.47 -1.24
N MET A 11 -2.34 11.13 -0.08
CA MET A 11 -1.29 12.09 0.32
C MET A 11 -0.12 11.48 1.11
N CYS A 12 -0.12 10.17 1.33
CA CYS A 12 0.87 9.48 2.16
C CYS A 12 2.33 9.70 1.70
N THR A 13 2.55 9.99 0.41
CA THR A 13 3.87 10.38 -0.11
C THR A 13 4.20 11.84 0.25
N LYS A 14 4.97 12.04 1.33
CA LYS A 14 5.37 13.36 1.87
C LYS A 14 6.01 14.32 0.86
N SER A 15 6.71 13.79 -0.14
CA SER A 15 7.43 14.56 -1.16
C SER A 15 6.59 14.90 -2.39
N SER A 16 5.37 14.37 -2.48
CA SER A 16 4.49 14.66 -3.61
C SER A 16 4.02 16.12 -3.57
N LYS A 17 3.92 16.74 -4.75
CA LYS A 17 3.41 18.12 -4.89
C LYS A 17 2.02 18.28 -4.27
N GLN A 18 1.18 17.26 -4.40
CA GLN A 18 -0.16 17.24 -3.81
C GLN A 18 -0.11 17.28 -2.28
N SER A 19 0.74 16.44 -1.65
CA SER A 19 0.86 16.39 -0.20
C SER A 19 1.38 17.71 0.38
N ILE A 20 2.37 18.32 -0.29
CA ILE A 20 2.92 19.62 0.07
C ILE A 20 1.84 20.72 -0.05
N ALA A 21 1.14 20.78 -1.19
CA ALA A 21 0.10 21.78 -1.42
C ALA A 21 -1.02 21.69 -0.39
N ALA A 22 -1.50 20.47 -0.09
CA ALA A 22 -2.57 20.27 0.87
C ALA A 22 -2.15 20.60 2.32
N CYS A 23 -0.90 20.32 2.72
CA CYS A 23 -0.39 20.75 4.03
C CYS A 23 -0.33 22.29 4.17
N ASN A 24 -0.05 22.99 3.07
CA ASN A 24 0.10 24.44 3.02
C ASN A 24 -1.24 25.20 2.92
N LEU A 25 -2.36 24.52 2.67
CA LEU A 25 -3.69 25.15 2.73
C LEU A 25 -3.88 25.83 4.09
N ASP A 26 -4.42 27.05 4.10
CA ASP A 26 -4.73 27.73 5.35
C ASP A 26 -6.11 27.29 5.87
N ALA A 27 -6.11 26.69 7.06
CA ALA A 27 -7.29 26.08 7.64
C ALA A 27 -7.11 25.88 9.14
N GLU A 28 -8.15 26.24 9.88
CA GLU A 28 -8.26 26.11 11.33
C GLU A 28 -8.66 24.68 11.73
N ARG A 29 -9.58 24.07 10.97
CA ARG A 29 -10.07 22.71 11.20
C ARG A 29 -9.69 21.81 10.03
N ARG A 30 -9.14 20.63 10.34
CA ARG A 30 -8.60 19.69 9.35
C ARG A 30 -9.12 18.30 9.61
N TRP A 31 -9.71 17.69 8.59
CA TRP A 31 -10.26 16.34 8.68
C TRP A 31 -9.70 15.48 7.55
N ILE A 32 -9.51 14.20 7.87
CA ILE A 32 -9.11 13.18 6.92
C ILE A 32 -10.13 12.06 7.00
N LEU A 33 -10.70 11.71 5.86
CA LEU A 33 -11.55 10.55 5.66
C LEU A 33 -10.74 9.53 4.86
N THR A 34 -10.51 8.35 5.44
CA THR A 34 -9.82 7.25 4.75
C THR A 34 -10.18 5.93 5.42
N GLY A 35 -10.47 4.91 4.61
CA GLY A 35 -10.66 3.54 5.10
C GLY A 35 -9.33 2.85 5.46
N THR A 36 -8.23 3.30 4.86
CA THR A 36 -6.91 2.66 4.91
C THR A 36 -5.80 3.70 5.13
N PRO A 37 -5.62 4.19 6.37
CA PRO A 37 -4.63 5.24 6.66
C PRO A 37 -3.17 4.78 6.52
N ILE A 38 -2.92 3.47 6.50
CA ILE A 38 -1.59 2.87 6.29
C ILE A 38 -1.69 1.96 5.07
N MET A 39 -0.87 2.21 4.05
CA MET A 39 -0.86 1.39 2.83
C MET A 39 0.40 0.54 2.78
N ASN A 40 1.58 1.17 2.84
CA ASN A 40 2.86 0.52 2.58
C ASN A 40 3.81 0.63 3.78
N GLU A 41 3.95 1.84 4.34
CA GLU A 41 4.97 2.13 5.35
C GLU A 41 4.41 2.97 6.50
N LEU A 42 5.08 2.92 7.65
CA LEU A 42 4.70 3.74 8.82
C LEU A 42 4.77 5.25 8.52
N ASN A 43 5.64 5.66 7.59
CA ASN A 43 5.76 7.04 7.13
C ASN A 43 4.53 7.55 6.39
N ASP A 44 3.65 6.67 5.91
CA ASP A 44 2.36 7.07 5.34
C ASP A 44 1.54 7.86 6.36
N MET A 45 1.61 7.47 7.64
CA MET A 45 0.90 8.16 8.71
C MET A 45 1.50 9.51 9.05
N TYR A 46 2.82 9.69 8.93
CA TYR A 46 3.45 10.99 9.17
C TYR A 46 2.83 12.07 8.29
N SER A 47 2.60 11.77 7.01
CA SER A 47 1.98 12.72 6.08
C SER A 47 0.57 13.13 6.52
N LEU A 48 -0.21 12.19 7.07
CA LEU A 48 -1.54 12.47 7.61
C LEU A 48 -1.46 13.33 8.88
N ILE A 49 -0.56 13.00 9.80
CA ILE A 49 -0.34 13.74 11.06
C ILE A 49 0.16 15.16 10.77
N LYS A 50 1.07 15.32 9.80
CA LYS A 50 1.56 16.61 9.32
C LYS A 50 0.43 17.45 8.75
N PHE A 51 -0.46 16.86 7.94
CA PHE A 51 -1.63 17.58 7.43
C PHE A 51 -2.52 18.05 8.60
N LEU A 52 -2.78 17.19 9.58
CA LEU A 52 -3.59 17.53 10.77
C LEU A 52 -2.94 18.58 11.68
N ARG A 53 -1.64 18.86 11.52
CA ARG A 53 -0.85 19.77 12.38
C ARG A 53 -0.90 19.38 13.86
N PHE A 54 -0.78 18.08 14.13
CA PHE A 54 -0.82 17.55 15.49
C PHE A 54 0.57 17.59 16.14
N THR A 55 0.90 18.73 16.76
CA THR A 55 2.17 18.96 17.45
C THR A 55 2.33 18.07 18.70
N PRO A 56 3.52 17.51 18.99
CA PRO A 56 4.81 17.69 18.29
C PRO A 56 5.08 16.67 17.16
N PHE A 57 4.08 15.85 16.80
CA PHE A 57 4.26 14.72 15.87
C PHE A 57 4.20 15.13 14.39
N ASP A 58 3.82 16.37 14.11
CA ASP A 58 3.88 17.01 12.79
C ASP A 58 5.31 17.40 12.35
N ASN A 59 6.29 17.35 13.27
CA ASN A 59 7.70 17.48 12.98
C ASN A 59 8.35 16.13 12.59
N PHE A 60 9.03 16.09 11.45
CA PHE A 60 9.63 14.85 10.92
C PHE A 60 10.75 14.28 11.81
N GLU A 61 11.56 15.13 12.45
CA GLU A 61 12.66 14.71 13.31
C GLU A 61 12.13 14.08 14.60
N THR A 62 11.11 14.70 15.20
CA THR A 62 10.38 14.14 16.35
C THR A 62 9.72 12.80 15.98
N TRP A 63 9.01 12.76 14.84
CA TRP A 63 8.41 11.52 14.33
C TRP A 63 9.44 10.41 14.17
N ASN A 64 10.58 10.70 13.54
CA ASN A 64 11.62 9.70 13.34
C ASN A 64 12.23 9.24 14.66
N THR A 65 12.42 10.14 15.60
CA THR A 65 13.03 9.82 16.90
C THR A 65 12.16 8.85 17.70
N ILE A 66 10.85 9.03 17.65
CA ILE A 66 9.89 8.23 18.42
C ILE A 66 9.56 6.92 17.69
N PHE A 67 9.28 6.98 16.38
CA PHE A 67 8.71 5.85 15.64
C PHE A 67 9.70 5.13 14.70
N ASN A 68 10.69 5.82 14.12
CA ASN A 68 11.60 5.23 13.12
C ASN A 68 13.03 4.93 13.59
N ASN A 69 13.48 5.49 14.72
CA ASN A 69 14.89 5.42 15.12
C ASN A 69 15.32 3.98 15.41
N LYS A 70 16.11 3.43 14.47
CA LYS A 70 16.77 2.12 14.54
C LYS A 70 18.02 2.11 15.44
N THR A 71 18.47 3.28 15.91
CA THR A 71 19.74 3.50 16.62
C THR A 71 19.70 3.22 18.12
N MET A 72 18.52 3.10 18.74
CA MET A 72 18.40 2.55 20.09
C MET A 72 18.46 1.02 20.02
N LYS A 73 19.69 0.50 20.14
CA LYS A 73 20.01 -0.89 20.46
C LYS A 73 19.12 -1.38 21.61
N PHE A 74 17.99 -2.03 21.37
CA PHE A 74 17.42 -3.00 22.32
C PHE A 74 16.46 -3.96 21.60
N LYS A 75 16.89 -5.21 21.60
CA LYS A 75 16.32 -6.39 20.95
C LYS A 75 14.91 -6.80 21.41
N ASN A 76 14.21 -6.06 22.27
CA ASN A 76 12.98 -6.56 22.91
C ASN A 76 11.79 -5.58 23.01
N ASN A 77 11.85 -4.37 22.42
CA ASN A 77 10.85 -3.32 22.71
C ASN A 77 9.94 -2.88 21.54
N ASN A 78 9.76 -3.72 20.51
CA ASN A 78 8.82 -3.43 19.41
C ASN A 78 7.38 -3.20 19.89
N ASN A 79 6.99 -3.85 21.00
CA ASN A 79 5.66 -3.68 21.59
C ASN A 79 5.43 -2.26 22.14
N SER A 80 6.46 -1.60 22.68
CA SER A 80 6.32 -0.23 23.22
C SER A 80 6.02 0.76 22.10
N ARG A 81 6.79 0.75 21.00
CA ARG A 81 6.61 1.70 19.88
C ARG A 81 5.25 1.53 19.20
N LEU A 82 4.81 0.29 19.01
CA LEU A 82 3.47 0.01 18.48
C LEU A 82 2.38 0.46 19.44
N ASN A 83 2.62 0.40 20.75
CA ASN A 83 1.69 0.91 21.74
C ASN A 83 1.61 2.44 21.71
N ASP A 84 2.74 3.14 21.59
CA ASP A 84 2.79 4.59 21.43
C ASP A 84 2.04 5.04 20.18
N LEU A 85 2.25 4.32 19.07
CA LEU A 85 1.53 4.54 17.82
C LEU A 85 0.03 4.29 17.96
N ARG A 86 -0.37 3.21 18.64
CA ARG A 86 -1.78 2.93 18.93
C ARG A 86 -2.39 4.01 19.81
N ASN A 87 -1.66 4.52 20.79
CA ASN A 87 -2.13 5.59 21.66
C ASN A 87 -2.32 6.90 20.87
N LEU A 88 -1.35 7.26 20.03
CA LEU A 88 -1.49 8.38 19.10
C LEU A 88 -2.74 8.22 18.23
N MET A 89 -2.92 7.04 17.61
CA MET A 89 -4.08 6.76 16.76
C MET A 89 -5.40 6.83 17.52
N LYS A 90 -5.47 6.37 18.78
CA LYS A 90 -6.67 6.50 19.61
C LYS A 90 -7.04 7.97 19.88
N THR A 91 -6.05 8.85 19.94
CA THR A 91 -6.26 10.28 20.18
C THR A 91 -6.71 11.02 18.92
N VAL A 92 -6.11 10.72 17.77
CA VAL A 92 -6.32 11.50 16.52
C VAL A 92 -7.33 10.86 15.56
N CYS A 93 -7.64 9.58 15.71
CA CYS A 93 -8.47 8.83 14.77
C CYS A 93 -9.68 8.20 15.47
N LEU A 94 -10.86 8.45 14.89
CA LEU A 94 -12.06 7.67 15.19
C LEU A 94 -12.20 6.56 14.14
N ARG A 95 -11.88 5.32 14.53
CA ARG A 95 -12.03 4.14 13.67
C ARG A 95 -13.12 3.23 14.22
N ARG A 96 -14.12 2.91 13.38
CA ARG A 96 -15.13 1.90 13.65
C ARG A 96 -14.99 0.75 12.65
N THR A 97 -15.17 -0.49 13.09
CA THR A 97 -15.19 -1.67 12.21
C THR A 97 -16.61 -2.19 12.07
N LYS A 98 -16.86 -2.97 11.02
CA LYS A 98 -18.17 -3.57 10.72
C LYS A 98 -18.63 -4.55 11.83
N ASP A 99 -17.68 -5.13 12.55
CA ASP A 99 -17.92 -6.10 13.63
C ASP A 99 -18.26 -5.46 14.98
N MET A 100 -18.12 -4.13 15.11
CA MET A 100 -18.45 -3.44 16.36
C MET A 100 -19.95 -3.46 16.62
N LYS A 101 -20.31 -3.53 17.90
CA LYS A 101 -21.70 -3.43 18.38
C LYS A 101 -21.95 -2.10 19.06
N PHE A 102 -23.14 -1.54 18.87
CA PHE A 102 -23.65 -0.37 19.56
C PHE A 102 -25.00 -0.75 20.19
N ASN A 103 -25.11 -0.63 21.52
CA ASN A 103 -26.29 -1.07 22.28
C ASN A 103 -26.68 -2.53 21.98
N GLU A 104 -25.70 -3.45 22.06
CA GLU A 104 -25.85 -4.89 21.77
C GLU A 104 -26.18 -5.27 20.31
N HIS A 105 -26.51 -4.30 19.47
CA HIS A 105 -26.77 -4.49 18.04
C HIS A 105 -25.50 -4.23 17.20
N PRO A 106 -25.23 -5.02 16.14
CA PRO A 106 -24.13 -4.71 15.23
C PRO A 106 -24.35 -3.34 14.59
N ILE A 107 -23.27 -2.55 14.45
CA ILE A 107 -23.34 -1.22 13.81
C ILE A 107 -23.83 -1.35 12.37
N VAL A 108 -23.47 -2.45 11.69
CA VAL A 108 -23.95 -2.77 10.35
C VAL A 108 -24.33 -4.24 10.27
N CYS A 109 -25.58 -4.54 9.92
CA CYS A 109 -26.03 -5.89 9.60
C CYS A 109 -25.62 -6.24 8.16
N LEU A 110 -24.50 -6.95 7.99
CA LEU A 110 -24.06 -7.42 6.69
C LEU A 110 -24.51 -8.86 6.43
N PRO A 111 -24.97 -9.18 5.20
CA PRO A 111 -25.20 -10.56 4.81
C PRO A 111 -23.86 -11.32 4.74
N PRO A 112 -23.89 -12.66 4.81
CA PRO A 112 -22.69 -13.47 4.63
C PRO A 112 -22.09 -13.23 3.23
N ILE A 113 -20.77 -13.13 3.16
CA ILE A 113 -20.04 -13.04 1.90
C ILE A 113 -19.79 -14.46 1.40
N ASN A 114 -20.29 -14.76 0.20
CA ASN A 114 -20.04 -16.04 -0.46
C ASN A 114 -18.92 -15.86 -1.49
N PHE A 115 -17.85 -16.67 -1.37
CA PHE A 115 -16.73 -16.66 -2.31
C PHE A 115 -16.80 -17.88 -3.22
N TYR A 116 -16.80 -17.66 -4.53
CA TYR A 116 -16.78 -18.71 -5.54
C TYR A 116 -15.50 -18.62 -6.36
N THR A 117 -14.70 -19.68 -6.34
CA THR A 117 -13.48 -19.76 -7.16
C THR A 117 -13.77 -20.55 -8.44
N HIS A 118 -13.87 -19.84 -9.57
CA HIS A 118 -14.05 -20.46 -10.88
C HIS A 118 -12.69 -20.62 -11.56
N LYS A 119 -12.18 -21.85 -11.60
CA LYS A 119 -10.95 -22.18 -12.34
C LYS A 119 -11.26 -22.32 -13.82
N ILE A 120 -10.77 -21.38 -14.61
CA ILE A 120 -10.92 -21.38 -16.08
C ILE A 120 -9.72 -22.09 -16.69
N LYS A 121 -9.97 -22.95 -17.67
CA LYS A 121 -8.89 -23.57 -18.47
C LYS A 121 -8.69 -22.75 -19.73
N PHE A 122 -7.44 -22.50 -20.09
CA PHE A 122 -7.12 -21.91 -21.38
C PHE A 122 -7.58 -22.81 -22.53
N LYS A 123 -7.99 -22.18 -23.63
CA LYS A 123 -8.12 -22.87 -24.92
C LYS A 123 -6.75 -23.36 -25.38
N THR A 124 -6.73 -24.31 -26.31
CA THR A 124 -5.48 -24.86 -26.85
C THR A 124 -4.53 -23.80 -27.38
N ASP A 125 -5.06 -22.77 -28.06
CA ASP A 125 -4.25 -21.73 -28.67
C ASP A 125 -3.73 -20.71 -27.65
N GLU A 126 -4.59 -20.29 -26.72
CA GLU A 126 -4.21 -19.42 -25.59
C GLU A 126 -3.13 -20.09 -24.72
N LYS A 127 -3.30 -21.39 -24.45
CA LYS A 127 -2.34 -22.17 -23.68
C LYS A 127 -0.98 -22.24 -24.35
N LYS A 128 -0.92 -22.49 -25.67
CA LYS A 128 0.34 -22.49 -26.41
C LYS A 128 1.08 -21.15 -26.30
N ILE A 129 0.36 -20.03 -26.39
CA ILE A 129 0.94 -18.69 -26.25
C ILE A 129 1.46 -18.48 -24.83
N TYR A 130 0.66 -18.85 -23.83
CA TYR A 130 1.05 -18.75 -22.42
C TYR A 130 2.28 -19.61 -22.11
N ASP A 131 2.26 -20.89 -22.46
CA ASP A 131 3.33 -21.85 -22.17
C ASP A 131 4.64 -21.42 -22.84
N LYS A 132 4.58 -20.87 -24.07
CA LYS A 132 5.74 -20.29 -24.74
C LYS A 132 6.32 -19.11 -23.95
N MET A 133 5.49 -18.13 -23.59
CA MET A 133 5.95 -16.95 -22.86
C MET A 133 6.45 -17.31 -21.46
N GLU A 134 5.85 -18.31 -20.82
CA GLU A 134 6.27 -18.81 -19.52
C GLU A 134 7.65 -19.48 -19.62
N SER A 135 7.88 -20.30 -20.65
CA SER A 135 9.17 -20.93 -20.92
C SER A 135 10.27 -19.88 -21.14
N ASP A 136 10.02 -18.90 -22.02
CA ASP A 136 10.95 -17.81 -22.32
C ASP A 136 11.26 -17.02 -21.03
N THR A 137 10.24 -16.77 -20.20
CA THR A 137 10.38 -16.06 -18.92
C THR A 137 11.24 -16.82 -17.92
N LYS A 138 11.03 -18.13 -17.81
CA LYS A 138 11.81 -19.00 -16.92
C LYS A 138 13.27 -19.08 -17.36
N GLU A 139 13.53 -19.15 -18.66
CA GLU A 139 14.89 -19.21 -19.20
C GLU A 139 15.67 -17.91 -18.93
N GLN A 140 15.08 -16.75 -19.24
CA GLN A 140 15.71 -15.46 -18.94
C GLN A 140 15.96 -15.28 -17.45
N PHE A 141 15.00 -15.66 -16.59
CA PHE A 141 15.16 -15.60 -15.14
C PHE A 141 16.30 -16.50 -14.63
N ARG A 142 16.44 -17.71 -15.18
CA ARG A 142 17.57 -18.60 -14.85
C ARG A 142 18.90 -17.97 -15.24
N SER A 143 18.99 -17.39 -16.44
CA SER A 143 20.21 -16.74 -16.90
C SER A 143 20.66 -15.59 -15.97
N TRP A 144 19.73 -14.75 -15.50
CA TRP A 144 20.02 -13.70 -14.53
C TRP A 144 20.41 -14.23 -13.15
N LYS A 145 19.87 -15.38 -12.74
CA LYS A 145 20.23 -16.02 -11.47
C LYS A 145 21.63 -16.60 -11.50
N GLU A 146 22.08 -17.10 -12.65
CA GLU A 146 23.39 -17.70 -12.85
C GLU A 146 24.48 -16.65 -13.14
N SER A 147 24.09 -15.45 -13.59
CA SER A 147 25.00 -14.30 -13.73
C SER A 147 25.60 -13.91 -12.36
N ARG A 148 26.93 -13.96 -12.26
CA ARG A 148 27.68 -13.67 -11.02
C ARG A 148 27.63 -12.19 -10.58
N ASN A 149 27.10 -11.29 -11.40
CA ASN A 149 27.15 -9.84 -11.18
C ASN A 149 25.97 -9.24 -10.40
N GLY A 150 25.05 -10.05 -9.84
CA GLY A 150 23.93 -9.51 -9.06
C GLY A 150 22.87 -8.79 -9.92
N ASP A 151 22.73 -9.20 -11.19
CA ASP A 151 21.83 -8.61 -12.20
C ASP A 151 20.34 -8.70 -11.86
N LEU A 152 19.94 -9.57 -10.93
CA LEU A 152 18.54 -9.75 -10.53
C LEU A 152 17.90 -8.45 -10.01
N LYS A 153 18.64 -7.62 -9.27
CA LYS A 153 18.12 -6.32 -8.82
C LYS A 153 18.03 -5.31 -9.95
N ASN A 154 19.02 -5.32 -10.86
CA ASN A 154 19.07 -4.41 -12.00
C ASN A 154 17.96 -4.72 -13.02
N ASN A 155 17.61 -6.00 -13.17
CA ASN A 155 16.58 -6.47 -14.11
C ASN A 155 15.19 -6.67 -13.47
N TYR A 156 14.98 -6.17 -12.24
CA TYR A 156 13.71 -6.35 -11.53
C TYR A 156 12.52 -5.76 -12.30
N VAL A 157 12.71 -4.59 -12.93
CA VAL A 157 11.69 -3.94 -13.76
C VAL A 157 11.35 -4.81 -14.98
N THR A 158 12.35 -5.35 -15.66
CA THR A 158 12.17 -6.27 -16.80
C THR A 158 11.42 -7.52 -16.37
N PHE A 159 11.77 -8.10 -15.23
CA PHE A 159 11.06 -9.26 -14.69
C PHE A 159 9.59 -8.96 -14.38
N LEU A 160 9.30 -7.80 -13.77
CA LEU A 160 7.93 -7.36 -13.52
C LEU A 160 7.16 -7.12 -14.82
N GLU A 161 7.79 -6.61 -15.88
CA GLU A 161 7.16 -6.52 -17.20
C GLU A 161 6.77 -7.91 -17.72
N MET A 162 7.68 -8.89 -17.63
CA MET A 162 7.40 -10.25 -18.11
C MET A 162 6.27 -10.92 -17.34
N LEU A 163 6.23 -10.76 -16.01
CA LEU A 163 5.09 -11.18 -15.19
C LEU A 163 3.80 -10.47 -15.57
N LEU A 164 3.87 -9.17 -15.88
CA LEU A 164 2.72 -8.41 -16.36
C LEU A 164 2.20 -8.97 -17.69
N ARG A 165 3.09 -9.36 -18.63
CA ARG A 165 2.69 -10.00 -19.90
C ARG A 165 1.99 -11.33 -19.68
N LEU A 166 2.49 -12.18 -18.78
CA LEU A 166 1.81 -13.43 -18.42
C LEU A 166 0.42 -13.17 -17.84
N ARG A 167 0.27 -12.18 -16.96
CA ARG A 167 -1.03 -11.77 -16.40
C ARG A 167 -1.97 -11.20 -17.46
N GLN A 168 -1.45 -10.49 -18.46
CA GLN A 168 -2.23 -9.99 -19.60
C GLN A 168 -2.78 -11.14 -20.44
N ILE A 169 -1.96 -12.17 -20.73
CA ILE A 169 -2.41 -13.37 -21.45
C ILE A 169 -3.54 -14.08 -20.70
N CYS A 170 -3.45 -14.17 -19.37
CA CYS A 170 -4.51 -14.76 -18.56
C CYS A 170 -5.87 -14.05 -18.71
N ASN A 171 -5.87 -12.76 -19.02
CA ASN A 171 -7.09 -11.99 -19.26
C ASN A 171 -7.52 -12.08 -20.72
N HIS A 172 -6.65 -11.68 -21.66
CA HIS A 172 -6.90 -11.72 -23.09
C HIS A 172 -5.62 -11.55 -23.91
N THR A 173 -5.42 -12.37 -24.94
CA THR A 173 -4.20 -12.37 -25.76
C THR A 173 -3.97 -11.06 -26.54
N GLN A 174 -5.03 -10.35 -26.92
CA GLN A 174 -4.92 -9.05 -27.60
C GLN A 174 -4.25 -7.96 -26.75
N LEU A 175 -4.18 -8.11 -25.43
CA LEU A 175 -3.47 -7.15 -24.56
C LEU A 175 -1.95 -7.14 -24.79
N LEU A 176 -1.41 -8.14 -25.50
CA LEU A 176 -0.01 -8.18 -25.93
C LEU A 176 0.24 -7.34 -27.19
N CYS A 177 -0.77 -7.14 -28.04
CA CYS A 177 -0.60 -6.38 -29.27
C CYS A 177 -0.48 -4.89 -28.92
N LYS A 178 0.57 -4.24 -29.43
CA LYS A 178 0.67 -2.77 -29.37
C LYS A 178 -0.56 -2.18 -30.06
N ARG A 179 -1.18 -1.17 -29.44
CA ARG A 179 -2.07 -0.24 -30.15
C ARG A 179 -1.29 0.27 -31.38
N GLN A 180 -1.77 -0.08 -32.58
CA GLN A 180 -1.41 0.62 -33.81
C GLN A 180 -1.91 2.05 -33.73
#